data_AF-A0A815EPF2-F1
#
_entry.id   AF-A0A815EPF2-F1
#
_cell.length_a   1.000
_cell.length_b   1.000
_cell.length_c   1.000
_cell.angle_alpha   90.00
_cell.angle_beta   90.00
_cell.angle_gamma   90.00
#
_symmetry.space_group_name_H-M   'P 1'
#
loop_
_entity.id
_entity.type
_entity.pdbx_description
1 polymer ?
#
loop_
_entity_poly.entity_id
_entity_poly.type
_entity_poly.pdbx_seq_one_letter_code
_entity_poly.pdbx_strand_id
1 'polypeptide(L)'
;MEQFKNACNITPATNTLTSNPTRTVKPLSLKEEFGMYMSTYKQSTDFETFWNQKQHMLPILTSFVRRYSIIPATSVASESAFSVAGYVQRKQRSSLSPTTLRYLMLLKK
;
A
#
# COMPACT_ATOMS: atom_id res chain seq x y z
N MET A 1 3.54 -4.22 -25.53
CA MET A 1 2.82 -4.29 -24.25
C MET A 1 3.14 -5.59 -23.49
N GLU A 2 4.36 -6.13 -23.64
CA GLU A 2 4.77 -7.44 -23.10
C GLU A 2 5.86 -7.32 -22.01
N GLN A 3 6.46 -6.14 -21.86
CA GLN A 3 7.58 -5.89 -20.92
C GLN A 3 7.13 -5.78 -19.45
N PHE A 4 5.82 -5.65 -19.18
CA PHE A 4 5.28 -5.48 -17.82
C PHE A 4 4.95 -6.79 -17.09
N LYS A 5 4.93 -7.94 -17.80
CA LYS A 5 4.60 -9.24 -17.20
C LYS A 5 5.79 -9.94 -16.55
N ASN A 6 7.03 -9.56 -16.89
CA ASN A 6 8.24 -10.23 -16.40
C ASN A 6 8.81 -9.68 -15.07
N ALA A 7 8.20 -8.65 -14.49
CA ALA A 7 8.69 -8.05 -13.24
C ALA A 7 8.20 -8.75 -11.95
N CYS A 8 7.29 -9.74 -12.06
CA CYS A 8 6.69 -10.41 -10.89
C CYS A 8 7.21 -11.84 -10.66
N ASN A 9 8.31 -12.26 -11.31
CA ASN A 9 8.92 -13.56 -11.05
C ASN A 9 9.90 -13.50 -9.87
N ILE A 10 9.41 -13.04 -8.71
CA ILE A 10 10.11 -13.20 -7.44
C ILE A 10 9.87 -14.64 -7.00
N THR A 11 10.86 -15.49 -7.22
CA THR A 11 10.98 -16.81 -6.59
C THR A 11 10.84 -16.69 -5.07
N PRO A 12 10.07 -17.55 -4.39
CA PRO A 12 9.98 -17.51 -2.94
C PRO A 12 11.29 -18.05 -2.34
N ALA A 13 12.12 -17.15 -1.81
CA ALA A 13 13.23 -17.53 -0.95
C ALA A 13 12.67 -18.17 0.33
N THR A 14 12.90 -19.47 0.49
CA THR A 14 12.60 -20.23 1.70
C THR A 14 13.61 -19.87 2.78
N ASN A 15 13.35 -18.79 3.51
CA ASN A 15 14.15 -18.43 4.69
C ASN A 15 13.51 -19.07 5.92
N THR A 16 13.99 -20.27 6.25
CA THR A 16 13.72 -20.98 7.49
C THR A 16 14.55 -20.34 8.61
N LEU A 17 13.96 -19.41 9.36
CA LEU A 17 14.49 -18.94 10.64
C LEU A 17 13.36 -18.83 11.67
N THR A 18 13.17 -19.95 12.37
CA THR A 18 12.89 -20.09 13.81
C THR A 18 12.30 -18.86 14.54
N SER A 19 10.98 -18.88 14.79
CA SER A 19 10.44 -18.46 16.09
C SER A 19 9.04 -19.04 16.33
N ASN A 20 8.98 -19.96 17.30
CA ASN A 20 7.87 -20.33 18.19
C ASN A 20 6.52 -20.85 17.61
N PRO A 21 5.98 -21.97 18.17
CA PRO A 21 4.71 -22.53 17.72
C PRO A 21 3.56 -21.72 18.33
N THR A 22 3.20 -20.60 17.72
CA THR A 22 1.98 -19.89 18.10
C THR A 22 0.80 -20.62 17.44
N ARG A 23 0.28 -21.61 18.18
CA ARG A 23 -1.11 -22.10 18.20
C ARG A 23 -1.89 -21.82 16.91
N THR A 24 -2.04 -22.84 16.07
CA THR A 24 -2.98 -22.88 14.93
C THR A 24 -4.42 -22.75 15.44
N VAL A 25 -4.85 -21.52 15.69
CA VAL A 25 -6.25 -21.20 15.95
C VAL A 25 -6.97 -21.27 14.61
N LYS A 26 -8.10 -21.97 14.56
CA LYS A 26 -9.00 -21.93 13.40
C LYS A 26 -9.22 -20.46 13.03
N PRO A 27 -9.16 -20.07 11.74
CA PRO A 27 -9.41 -18.68 11.35
C PRO A 27 -10.78 -18.27 11.91
N LEU A 28 -10.79 -17.22 12.73
CA LEU A 28 -12.03 -16.68 13.29
C LEU A 28 -12.97 -16.32 12.14
N SER A 29 -14.26 -16.56 12.35
CA SER A 29 -15.27 -16.09 11.41
C SER A 29 -15.24 -14.56 11.35
N LEU A 30 -15.51 -13.98 10.17
CA LEU A 30 -15.59 -12.52 9.99
C LEU A 30 -16.50 -11.86 11.03
N LYS A 31 -17.61 -12.52 11.42
CA LYS A 31 -18.54 -12.02 12.44
C LYS A 31 -17.90 -11.91 13.82
N GLU A 32 -17.09 -12.88 14.20
CA GLU A 32 -16.39 -12.92 15.49
C GLU A 32 -15.27 -11.88 15.51
N GLU A 33 -14.52 -11.78 14.40
CA GLU A 33 -13.47 -10.79 14.22
C GLU A 33 -14.02 -9.35 14.29
N PHE A 34 -15.17 -9.12 13.67
CA PHE A 34 -15.88 -7.84 13.73
C PHE A 34 -16.37 -7.53 15.15
N GLY A 35 -16.86 -8.53 15.89
CA GLY A 35 -17.21 -8.38 17.30
C GLY A 35 -16.02 -7.97 18.17
N MET A 36 -14.85 -8.56 17.92
CA MET A 36 -13.60 -8.21 18.61
C MET A 36 -13.11 -6.79 18.25
N TYR A 37 -13.27 -6.39 16.99
CA TYR A 37 -13.03 -5.00 16.59
C TYR A 37 -13.95 -4.04 17.36
N MET A 38 -15.25 -4.33 17.44
CA MET A 38 -16.22 -3.47 18.13
C MET A 38 -16.04 -3.40 19.65
N SER A 39 -15.41 -4.40 20.29
CA SER A 39 -15.05 -4.30 21.71
C SER A 39 -13.72 -3.58 21.97
N THR A 40 -12.85 -3.52 20.95
CA THR A 40 -11.48 -3.03 21.09
C THR A 40 -11.28 -1.63 20.52
N TYR A 41 -12.14 -1.16 19.61
CA TYR A 41 -12.01 0.17 19.02
C TYR A 41 -12.15 1.24 20.11
N LYS A 42 -11.03 1.83 20.51
CA LYS A 42 -10.96 3.00 21.38
C LYS A 42 -10.49 4.20 20.57
N GLN A 43 -10.92 5.37 20.99
CA GLN A 43 -11.09 6.55 20.14
C GLN A 43 -9.83 7.41 19.94
N SER A 44 -8.63 6.92 20.25
CA SER A 44 -7.43 7.78 20.29
C SER A 44 -6.13 7.12 19.84
N THR A 45 -6.19 6.09 18.98
CA THR A 45 -4.99 5.59 18.29
C THR A 45 -5.00 6.01 16.84
N ASP A 46 -3.83 6.43 16.36
CA ASP A 46 -3.60 6.65 14.95
C ASP A 46 -3.98 5.39 14.13
N PHE A 47 -4.56 5.61 12.95
CA PHE A 47 -5.17 4.57 12.13
C PHE A 47 -4.15 3.51 11.72
N GLU A 48 -2.99 3.93 11.22
CA GLU A 48 -1.95 3.03 10.75
C GLU A 48 -1.39 2.20 11.92
N THR A 49 -1.14 2.87 13.04
CA THR A 49 -0.63 2.24 14.25
C THR A 49 -1.58 1.16 14.78
N PHE A 50 -2.90 1.43 14.76
CA PHE A 50 -3.93 0.48 15.19
C PHE A 50 -3.94 -0.80 14.33
N TRP A 51 -4.01 -0.66 13.00
CA TRP A 51 -4.12 -1.82 12.10
C TRP A 51 -2.83 -2.64 12.04
N ASN A 52 -1.66 -2.01 12.21
CA ASN A 52 -0.39 -2.72 12.30
C ASN A 52 -0.29 -3.57 13.58
N GLN A 53 -0.74 -3.05 14.73
CA GLN A 53 -0.75 -3.82 15.99
C GLN A 53 -1.76 -4.96 15.99
N LYS A 54 -2.89 -4.81 15.27
CA LYS A 54 -3.98 -5.77 15.25
C LYS A 54 -3.92 -6.78 14.09
N GLN A 55 -2.93 -6.72 13.22
CA GLN A 55 -2.79 -7.62 12.06
C GLN A 55 -2.89 -9.11 12.41
N HIS A 56 -2.28 -9.52 13.53
CA HIS A 56 -2.31 -10.93 13.97
C HIS A 56 -3.64 -11.35 14.61
N MET A 57 -4.37 -10.40 15.21
CA MET A 57 -5.65 -10.66 15.89
C MET A 57 -6.85 -10.53 14.93
N LEU A 58 -6.75 -9.63 13.96
CA LEU A 58 -7.80 -9.29 12.99
C LEU A 58 -7.28 -9.47 11.55
N PRO A 59 -6.94 -10.70 11.11
CA PRO A 59 -6.32 -10.93 9.81
C PRO A 59 -7.26 -10.59 8.64
N ILE A 60 -8.56 -10.87 8.74
CA ILE A 60 -9.52 -10.65 7.64
C ILE A 60 -9.81 -9.16 7.48
N LEU A 61 -10.15 -8.47 8.58
CA LEU A 61 -10.40 -7.03 8.58
C LEU A 61 -9.15 -6.25 8.16
N THR A 62 -7.97 -6.61 8.66
CA THR A 62 -6.72 -5.93 8.27
C THR A 62 -6.46 -6.08 6.76
N SER A 63 -6.78 -7.24 6.17
CA SER A 63 -6.66 -7.44 4.73
C SER A 63 -7.60 -6.53 3.92
N PHE A 64 -8.84 -6.35 4.39
CA PHE A 64 -9.80 -5.43 3.78
C PHE A 64 -9.33 -3.98 3.89
N VAL A 65 -8.93 -3.57 5.09
CA VAL A 65 -8.48 -2.21 5.33
C VAL A 65 -7.27 -1.87 4.48
N ARG A 66 -6.28 -2.77 4.38
CA ARG A 66 -5.13 -2.57 3.48
C ARG A 66 -5.55 -2.42 2.03
N ARG A 67 -6.48 -3.25 1.57
CA ARG A 67 -6.97 -3.17 0.18
C ARG A 67 -7.64 -1.82 -0.12
N TYR A 68 -8.48 -1.33 0.78
CA TYR A 68 -9.26 -0.13 0.54
C TYR A 68 -8.52 1.16 0.92
N SER A 69 -7.58 1.11 1.86
CA SER A 69 -6.80 2.28 2.29
C SER A 69 -5.74 2.73 1.28
N ILE A 70 -5.38 1.88 0.31
CA ILE A 70 -4.44 2.26 -0.77
C ILE A 70 -5.08 3.23 -1.76
N ILE A 71 -6.41 3.24 -1.86
CA ILE A 71 -7.13 4.09 -2.80
C ILE A 71 -7.13 5.52 -2.22
N PRO A 72 -6.49 6.49 -2.89
CA PRO A 72 -6.51 7.86 -2.42
C PRO A 72 -7.94 8.42 -2.51
N ALA A 73 -8.35 9.21 -1.53
CA ALA A 73 -9.67 9.83 -1.52
C ALA A 73 -9.86 10.89 -2.63
N THR A 74 -8.76 11.44 -3.16
CA THR A 74 -8.77 12.51 -4.16
C THR A 74 -7.69 12.32 -5.22
N SER A 75 -7.90 12.92 -6.39
CA SER A 75 -6.91 13.01 -7.47
C SER A 75 -5.80 14.03 -7.21
N VAL A 76 -5.86 14.80 -6.12
CA VAL A 76 -4.97 15.94 -5.82
C VAL A 76 -3.50 15.56 -5.89
N ALA A 77 -3.11 14.39 -5.38
CA ALA A 77 -1.74 13.91 -5.46
C ALA A 77 -1.27 13.76 -6.91
N SER A 78 -2.11 13.17 -7.77
CA SER A 78 -1.82 13.02 -9.20
C SER A 78 -1.81 14.37 -9.93
N GLU A 79 -2.81 15.21 -9.68
CA GLU A 79 -2.92 16.56 -10.27
C GLU A 79 -1.72 17.44 -9.92
N SER A 80 -1.26 17.40 -8.66
CA SER A 80 -0.08 18.15 -8.24
C SER A 80 1.18 17.68 -8.96
N ALA A 81 1.37 16.36 -9.13
CA ALA A 81 2.47 15.79 -9.88
C ALA A 81 2.42 16.21 -11.37
N PHE A 82 1.25 16.16 -11.99
CA PHE A 82 1.05 16.61 -13.38
C PHE A 82 1.23 18.11 -13.55
N SER A 83 0.81 18.93 -12.59
CA SER A 83 1.01 20.38 -12.62
C SER A 83 2.49 20.73 -12.59
N VAL A 84 3.27 20.08 -11.71
CA VAL A 84 4.73 20.26 -11.63
C VAL A 84 5.40 19.83 -12.93
N ALA A 85 5.03 18.68 -13.49
CA ALA A 85 5.61 18.25 -14.76
C ALA A 85 5.23 19.17 -15.93
N GLY A 86 3.98 19.63 -15.97
CA GLY A 86 3.53 20.63 -16.95
C GLY A 86 4.29 21.95 -16.82
N TYR A 87 4.65 22.36 -15.61
CA TYR A 87 5.52 23.51 -15.37
C TYR A 87 6.95 23.28 -15.88
N VAL A 88 7.54 22.11 -15.59
CA VAL A 88 8.88 21.74 -16.07
C VAL A 88 8.93 21.71 -17.60
N GLN A 89 7.91 21.12 -18.23
CA GLN A 89 7.79 21.05 -19.70
C GLN A 89 7.61 22.43 -20.34
N ARG A 90 6.83 23.33 -19.71
CA ARG A 90 6.58 24.70 -20.20
C ARG A 90 7.81 25.61 -20.12
N LYS A 91 8.82 25.28 -19.33
CA LYS A 91 10.05 26.07 -19.25
C LYS A 91 10.72 26.00 -20.64
N GLN A 92 10.61 27.08 -21.41
CA GLN A 92 11.01 27.31 -22.82
C GLN A 92 12.45 26.87 -23.22
N ARG A 93 13.24 26.33 -22.28
CA ARG A 93 14.61 25.86 -22.47
C ARG A 93 14.86 24.45 -21.89
N SER A 94 13.82 23.71 -21.52
CA SER A 94 13.97 22.33 -21.11
C SER A 94 14.30 21.48 -22.35
N SER A 95 15.56 21.10 -22.53
CA SER A 95 16.00 20.14 -23.57
C SER A 95 15.55 18.70 -23.23
N LEU A 96 14.43 18.57 -22.52
CA LEU A 96 13.97 17.34 -21.93
C LEU A 96 12.91 16.72 -22.84
N SER A 97 13.19 15.53 -23.35
CA SER A 97 12.19 14.82 -24.15
C SER A 97 10.97 14.48 -23.28
N PRO A 98 9.74 14.45 -23.84
CA PRO A 98 8.55 14.03 -23.11
C PRO A 98 8.69 12.64 -22.46
N THR A 99 9.42 11.75 -23.14
CA THR A 99 9.73 10.40 -22.65
C THR A 99 10.60 10.45 -21.39
N THR A 100 11.67 11.26 -21.40
CA THR A 100 12.54 11.44 -20.24
C THR A 100 11.79 12.09 -19.08
N LEU A 101 10.93 13.08 -19.36
CA LEU A 101 10.08 13.70 -18.35
C LEU A 101 9.16 12.67 -17.67
N ARG A 102 8.53 11.78 -18.44
CA ARG A 102 7.69 10.71 -17.89
C ARG A 102 8.48 9.79 -16.95
N TYR A 103 9.68 9.39 -17.33
CA TYR A 103 10.53 8.60 -16.44
C TYR A 103 10.89 9.37 -15.19
N LEU A 104 11.25 10.65 -15.30
CA LEU A 104 11.54 11.49 -14.13
C LEU A 104 10.34 11.61 -13.19
N MET A 105 9.11 11.68 -13.70
CA MET A 105 7.90 11.68 -12.86
C MET A 105 7.74 10.37 -12.08
N LEU A 106 8.14 9.23 -12.65
CA LEU A 106 8.08 7.93 -11.99
C LEU A 106 9.23 7.70 -11.00
N LEU A 107 10.41 8.24 -11.27
CA LEU A 107 11.59 8.13 -10.40
C LEU A 107 11.57 9.14 -9.25
N LYS A 108 10.78 10.20 -9.36
CA LYS A 108 10.63 11.21 -8.32
C LYS A 108 10.05 10.56 -7.06
N LYS A 109 10.84 10.55 -5.98
CA LYS A 109 10.44 10.12 -4.64
C LYS A 109 9.36 11.02 -4.05
#